data_AF-T0Z8N0-F1
#
_entry.id   AF-T0Z8N0-F1
#
_cell.length_a   1.000
_cell.length_b   1.000
_cell.length_c   1.000
_cell.angle_alpha   90.00
_cell.angle_beta   90.00
_cell.angle_gamma   90.00
#
_symmetry.space_group_name_H-M   'P 1'
#
loop_
_entity.id
_entity.type
_entity.pdbx_description
1 polymer ?
#
loop_
_entity_poly.entity_id
_entity_poly.type
_entity_poly.pdbx_seq_one_letter_code
_entity_poly.pdbx_strand_id
1 'polypeptide(L)'
;MNALSITPFLDSPKSKFLSPKKIAQRLSLQVNDLAESAHVHRNTISARPQSPKVQELLRAIVRVISAATEAFGDRDLAITWMMNEPVPAFRHKTAFDLVREGRVEAVVNY
;
A
#
# COMPACT_ATOMS: atom_id res chain seq x y z
N MET A 1 18.80 -13.34 4.16
CA MET A 1 18.83 -12.26 5.17
C MET A 1 17.65 -11.34 4.90
N ASN A 2 16.58 -11.44 5.69
CA ASN A 2 15.40 -10.59 5.54
C ASN A 2 15.75 -9.16 6.01
N ALA A 3 16.31 -8.35 5.12
CA ALA A 3 16.24 -6.90 5.30
C ALA A 3 14.76 -6.55 5.47
N LEU A 4 14.40 -5.81 6.54
CA LEU A 4 13.01 -5.44 6.83
C LEU A 4 12.33 -4.96 5.53
N SER A 5 11.40 -5.76 5.00
CA SER A 5 10.75 -5.52 3.69
C SER A 5 10.14 -4.12 3.58
N ILE A 6 9.81 -3.54 4.74
CA ILE A 6 9.22 -2.21 4.90
C ILE A 6 10.19 -1.04 4.68
N THR A 7 11.51 -1.27 4.74
CA THR A 7 12.53 -0.19 4.77
C THR A 7 12.38 0.81 3.62
N PRO A 8 12.11 0.40 2.36
CA PRO A 8 11.93 1.33 1.25
C PRO A 8 10.70 2.23 1.39
N PHE A 9 9.76 1.89 2.27
CA PHE A 9 8.51 2.60 2.50
C PHE A 9 8.54 3.51 3.74
N LEU A 10 9.56 3.41 4.61
CA LEU A 10 9.69 4.28 5.79
C LEU A 10 9.98 5.72 5.38
N ASP A 11 9.49 6.70 6.14
CA ASP A 11 9.74 8.12 5.88
C ASP A 11 11.22 8.50 5.90
N SER A 12 11.93 8.02 6.91
CA SER A 12 13.38 8.02 7.01
C SER A 12 13.85 6.66 7.55
N PRO A 13 15.14 6.29 7.42
CA PRO A 13 15.63 4.98 7.86
C PRO A 13 15.35 4.62 9.33
N LYS A 14 15.17 5.63 10.20
CA LYS A 14 14.85 5.45 11.63
C LYS A 14 13.40 5.84 11.98
N SER A 15 12.58 6.19 10.99
CA SER A 15 11.20 6.60 11.24
C SER A 15 10.35 5.41 11.67
N LYS A 16 9.39 5.68 12.57
CA LYS A 16 8.32 4.73 12.93
C LYS A 16 7.14 4.79 11.96
N PHE A 17 7.16 5.72 11.01
CA PHE A 17 6.06 6.01 10.10
C PHE A 17 6.43 5.69 8.65
N LEU A 18 5.43 5.21 7.92
CA LEU A 18 5.50 5.02 6.48
C LEU A 18 5.36 6.36 5.76
N SER A 19 6.04 6.49 4.63
CA SER A 19 6.02 7.69 3.80
C SER A 19 4.94 7.59 2.73
N PRO A 20 3.93 8.48 2.71
CA PRO A 20 2.98 8.54 1.61
C PRO A 20 3.69 8.75 0.26
N LYS A 21 4.73 9.60 0.24
CA LYS A 21 5.49 9.91 -0.98
C LYS A 21 6.19 8.70 -1.57
N LYS A 22 6.90 7.91 -0.73
CA LYS A 22 7.63 6.73 -1.21
C LYS A 22 6.69 5.62 -1.66
N ILE A 23 5.57 5.43 -0.95
CA ILE A 23 4.55 4.44 -1.35
C ILE A 23 3.89 4.86 -2.66
N ALA A 24 3.45 6.12 -2.79
CA ALA A 24 2.86 6.64 -4.03
C ALA A 24 3.83 6.46 -5.21
N GLN A 25 5.11 6.81 -5.02
CA GLN A 25 6.14 6.62 -6.04
C GLN A 25 6.29 5.16 -6.47
N ARG A 26 6.25 4.20 -5.52
CA ARG A 26 6.37 2.77 -5.83
C ARG A 26 5.17 2.20 -6.55
N LEU A 27 3.98 2.73 -6.28
CA LEU A 27 2.74 2.33 -6.95
C LEU A 27 2.44 3.13 -8.22
N SER A 28 3.34 4.04 -8.63
CA SER A 28 3.12 4.99 -9.73
C SER A 28 1.84 5.84 -9.57
N LEU A 29 1.49 6.16 -8.32
CA LEU A 29 0.35 7.00 -7.95
C LEU A 29 0.80 8.42 -7.60
N GLN A 30 -0.15 9.34 -7.62
CA GLN A 30 0.00 10.64 -6.96
C GLN A 30 -0.28 10.48 -5.46
N VAL A 31 0.37 11.31 -4.64
CA VAL A 31 0.11 11.32 -3.18
C VAL A 31 -1.36 11.67 -2.88
N ASN A 32 -2.03 12.42 -3.76
CA ASN A 32 -3.45 12.75 -3.62
C ASN A 32 -4.36 11.53 -3.79
N ASP A 33 -3.99 10.55 -4.61
CA ASP A 33 -4.75 9.31 -4.79
C ASP A 33 -4.79 8.50 -3.47
N LEU A 34 -3.69 8.56 -2.72
CA LEU A 34 -3.61 7.97 -1.38
C LEU A 34 -4.44 8.77 -0.37
N ALA A 35 -4.61 10.09 -0.54
CA ALA A 35 -5.44 10.89 0.36
C ALA A 35 -6.91 10.51 0.23
N GLU A 36 -7.37 10.35 -1.02
CA GLU A 36 -8.72 9.87 -1.32
C GLU A 36 -8.95 8.48 -0.74
N SER A 37 -8.00 7.56 -0.96
CA SER A 37 -8.04 6.19 -0.44
C SER A 37 -8.03 6.13 1.09
N ALA A 38 -7.39 7.08 1.77
CA ALA A 38 -7.37 7.15 3.23
C ALA A 38 -8.57 7.94 3.80
N HIS A 39 -9.46 8.46 2.95
CA HIS A 39 -10.56 9.34 3.32
C HIS A 39 -10.10 10.53 4.17
N VAL A 40 -9.01 11.17 3.76
CA VAL A 40 -8.48 12.40 4.37
C VAL A 40 -8.39 13.52 3.34
N HIS A 41 -8.34 14.76 3.82
CA HIS A 41 -8.12 15.90 2.94
C HIS A 41 -6.73 15.83 2.29
N ARG A 42 -6.60 16.26 1.03
CA ARG A 42 -5.33 16.24 0.25
C ARG A 42 -4.15 16.93 0.96
N ASN A 43 -4.42 17.94 1.77
CA ASN A 43 -3.35 18.62 2.54
C ASN A 43 -2.91 17.79 3.75
N THR A 44 -3.79 16.96 4.31
CA THR A 44 -3.52 16.15 5.50
C THR A 44 -2.46 15.09 5.23
N ILE A 45 -2.50 14.44 4.07
CA ILE A 45 -1.56 13.34 3.77
C ILE A 45 -0.09 13.81 3.73
N SER A 46 0.14 15.02 3.24
CA SER A 46 1.49 15.61 3.15
C SER A 46 1.88 16.34 4.43
N ALA A 47 0.97 17.07 5.08
CA ALA A 47 1.27 17.86 6.27
C ALA A 47 1.28 17.04 7.57
N ARG A 48 0.53 15.93 7.60
CA ARG A 48 0.39 15.03 8.76
C ARG A 48 0.46 13.56 8.33
N PRO A 49 1.57 13.12 7.72
CA PRO A 49 1.74 11.73 7.26
C PRO A 49 1.56 10.72 8.41
N GLN A 50 1.87 11.09 9.66
CA GLN A 50 1.70 10.28 10.86
C GLN A 50 0.25 10.11 11.32
N SER A 51 -0.72 10.76 10.66
CA SER A 51 -2.15 10.63 10.96
C SER A 51 -2.56 9.15 11.01
N PRO A 52 -3.33 8.70 12.02
CA PRO A 52 -3.75 7.31 12.14
C PRO A 52 -4.37 6.74 10.86
N LYS A 53 -5.31 7.46 10.23
CA LYS A 53 -5.95 7.05 8.98
C LYS A 53 -4.97 6.89 7.81
N VAL A 54 -4.01 7.82 7.68
CA VAL A 54 -2.98 7.74 6.64
C VAL A 54 -2.13 6.51 6.88
N GLN A 55 -1.60 6.35 8.09
CA GLN A 55 -0.72 5.22 8.41
C GLN A 55 -1.45 3.87 8.34
N GLU A 56 -2.75 3.82 8.61
CA GLU A 56 -3.57 2.62 8.44
C GLU A 56 -3.64 2.19 6.98
N LEU A 57 -3.97 3.09 6.05
CA LEU A 57 -3.92 2.80 4.61
C LEU A 57 -2.52 2.35 4.17
N LEU A 58 -1.48 3.08 4.56
CA LEU A 58 -0.11 2.75 4.15
C LEU A 58 0.33 1.38 4.67
N ARG A 59 -0.06 1.01 5.90
CA ARG A 59 0.20 -0.33 6.45
C ARG A 59 -0.57 -1.41 5.70
N ALA A 60 -1.83 -1.16 5.34
CA ALA A 60 -2.62 -2.08 4.55
C ALA A 60 -1.98 -2.38 3.19
N ILE A 61 -1.52 -1.33 2.49
CA ILE A 61 -0.79 -1.46 1.22
C ILE A 61 0.47 -2.31 1.41
N VAL A 62 1.32 -1.95 2.39
CA VAL A 62 2.58 -2.67 2.64
C VAL A 62 2.33 -4.13 3.04
N ARG A 63 1.26 -4.42 3.77
CA ARG A 63 0.88 -5.79 4.15
C ARG A 63 0.51 -6.62 2.92
N VAL A 64 -0.30 -6.08 2.01
CA VAL A 64 -0.66 -6.77 0.75
C VAL A 64 0.57 -7.01 -0.12
N ILE A 65 1.43 -5.99 -0.29
CA ILE A 65 2.69 -6.14 -1.03
C ILE A 65 3.56 -7.21 -0.40
N SER A 66 3.67 -7.25 0.93
CA SER A 66 4.48 -8.25 1.64
C SER A 66 3.98 -9.67 1.41
N ALA A 67 2.66 -9.89 1.54
CA ALA A 67 2.05 -11.20 1.31
C ALA A 67 2.23 -11.65 -0.15
N ALA A 68 1.97 -10.76 -1.11
CA ALA A 68 2.16 -11.04 -2.52
C ALA A 68 3.65 -11.26 -2.87
N THR A 69 4.59 -10.53 -2.24
CA THR A 69 6.03 -10.74 -2.44
C THR A 69 6.46 -12.13 -1.97
N GLU A 70 5.88 -12.64 -0.88
CA GLU A 70 6.14 -14.00 -0.40
C GLU A 70 5.65 -15.06 -1.41
N ALA A 71 4.51 -14.82 -2.05
CA ALA A 71 3.96 -15.73 -3.07
C ALA A 71 4.70 -15.67 -4.42
N PHE A 72 5.05 -14.47 -4.89
CA PHE A 72 5.69 -14.28 -6.20
C PHE A 72 7.22 -14.37 -6.15
N GLY A 73 7.83 -14.24 -4.97
CA GLY A 73 9.29 -14.17 -4.81
C GLY A 73 9.92 -12.85 -5.28
N ASP A 74 9.14 -11.95 -5.85
CA ASP A 74 9.58 -10.65 -6.37
C ASP A 74 8.59 -9.54 -5.99
N ARG A 75 9.13 -8.45 -5.46
CA ARG A 75 8.34 -7.32 -4.95
C ARG A 75 7.80 -6.43 -6.07
N ASP A 76 8.54 -6.26 -7.15
CA ASP A 76 8.08 -5.43 -8.26
C ASP A 76 6.96 -6.18 -9.01
N LEU A 77 7.05 -7.51 -9.15
CA LEU A 77 5.92 -8.34 -9.61
C LEU A 77 4.71 -8.25 -8.68
N ALA A 78 4.92 -8.29 -7.36
CA ALA A 78 3.85 -8.13 -6.39
C ALA A 78 3.13 -6.77 -6.52
N ILE A 79 3.88 -5.69 -6.75
CA ILE A 79 3.32 -4.35 -6.99
C ILE A 79 2.56 -4.33 -8.33
N THR A 80 3.13 -4.88 -9.40
CA THR A 80 2.47 -4.97 -10.71
C THR A 80 1.16 -5.73 -10.62
N TRP A 81 1.15 -6.89 -9.95
CA TRP A 81 -0.07 -7.66 -9.69
C TRP A 81 -1.08 -6.83 -8.90
N MET A 82 -0.64 -6.21 -7.79
CA MET A 82 -1.54 -5.46 -6.91
C MET A 82 -2.27 -4.32 -7.64
N MET A 83 -1.56 -3.65 -8.55
CA MET A 83 -2.08 -2.46 -9.25
C MET A 83 -2.84 -2.79 -10.53
N ASN A 84 -2.53 -3.90 -11.21
CA ASN A 84 -2.99 -4.13 -12.57
C ASN A 84 -3.77 -5.43 -12.77
N GLU A 85 -3.55 -6.45 -11.94
CA GLU A 85 -4.15 -7.77 -12.18
C GLU A 85 -5.57 -7.83 -11.61
N PRO A 86 -6.61 -8.02 -12.45
CA PRO A 86 -7.96 -8.19 -11.98
C PRO A 86 -8.11 -9.54 -11.28
N VAL A 87 -8.60 -9.56 -10.04
CA VAL A 87 -8.79 -10.81 -9.30
C VAL A 87 -10.20 -11.36 -9.55
N PRO A 88 -10.36 -12.50 -10.24
CA PRO A 88 -11.69 -12.99 -10.64
C PRO A 88 -12.62 -13.26 -9.45
N ALA A 89 -12.07 -13.79 -8.35
CA ALA A 89 -12.81 -14.05 -7.11
C ALA A 89 -13.42 -12.79 -6.48
N PHE A 90 -12.94 -11.60 -6.87
CA PHE A 90 -13.41 -10.31 -6.36
C PHE A 90 -14.10 -9.46 -7.43
N ARG A 91 -14.82 -10.10 -8.36
CA ARG A 91 -15.52 -9.44 -9.47
C ARG A 91 -14.55 -8.63 -10.33
N HIS A 92 -13.36 -9.18 -10.59
CA HIS A 92 -12.31 -8.57 -11.40
C HIS A 92 -11.82 -7.21 -10.88
N LYS A 93 -11.91 -6.96 -9.57
CA LYS A 93 -11.23 -5.84 -8.93
C LYS A 93 -9.74 -6.14 -8.74
N THR A 94 -8.90 -5.11 -8.80
CA THR A 94 -7.49 -5.25 -8.44
C THR A 94 -7.34 -5.39 -6.92
N ALA A 95 -6.19 -5.87 -6.46
CA ALA A 95 -5.90 -5.90 -5.02
C ALA A 95 -5.90 -4.47 -4.42
N PHE A 96 -5.44 -3.46 -5.17
CA PHE A 96 -5.49 -2.08 -4.71
C PHE A 96 -6.93 -1.57 -4.55
N ASP A 97 -7.85 -1.90 -5.45
CA ASP A 97 -9.28 -1.55 -5.29
C ASP A 97 -9.85 -2.14 -3.99
N LEU A 98 -9.47 -3.38 -3.68
CA LEU A 98 -9.91 -4.04 -2.45
C LEU A 98 -9.32 -3.39 -1.19
N VAL A 99 -8.08 -2.89 -1.26
CA VAL A 99 -7.50 -2.07 -0.18
C VAL A 99 -8.29 -0.76 -0.02
N ARG A 100 -8.66 -0.08 -1.11
CA ARG A 100 -9.49 1.13 -1.07
C ARG A 100 -10.87 0.88 -0.48
N GLU A 101 -11.40 -0.33 -0.62
CA GLU A 101 -12.67 -0.77 -0.03
C GLU A 101 -12.54 -1.25 1.42
N GLY A 102 -11.35 -1.20 2.02
CA GLY A 102 -11.10 -1.70 3.38
C GLY A 102 -11.10 -3.22 3.48
N ARG A 103 -11.04 -3.94 2.36
CA ARG A 103 -11.13 -5.42 2.28
C ARG A 103 -9.75 -6.09 2.29
N VAL A 104 -8.82 -5.55 3.09
CA VAL A 104 -7.41 -5.97 3.14
C VAL A 104 -7.26 -7.45 3.49
N GLU A 105 -8.00 -7.94 4.50
CA GLU A 105 -7.94 -9.35 4.90
C GLU A 105 -8.42 -10.30 3.80
N ALA A 106 -9.38 -9.87 2.97
CA ALA A 106 -9.87 -10.70 1.89
C ALA A 106 -8.77 -10.93 0.83
N VAL A 107 -7.96 -9.91 0.54
CA VAL A 107 -6.83 -10.02 -0.40
C VAL A 107 -5.71 -10.87 0.18
N VAL A 108 -5.36 -10.66 1.45
CA VAL A 108 -4.25 -11.37 2.09
C VAL A 108 -4.54 -12.87 2.25
N ASN A 109 -5.80 -13.25 2.39
CA ASN A 109 -6.23 -14.65 2.55
C ASN A 109 -6.64 -15.34 1.23
N TYR A 110 -6.60 -14.63 0.10
CA TYR A 110 -6.88 -15.19 -1.22
C TYR A 110 -5.67 -15.99 -1.73
#